data_AF-A0A2Z6P6Z0-F1
#
_entry.id   AF-A0A2Z6P6Z0-F1
#
_cell.length_a   1.000
_cell.length_b   1.000
_cell.length_c   1.000
_cell.angle_alpha   90.00
_cell.angle_beta   90.00
_cell.angle_gamma   90.00
#
_symmetry.space_group_name_H-M   'P 1'
#
loop_
_entity.id
_entity.type
_entity.pdbx_description
1 polymer ?
#
loop_
_entity_poly.entity_id
_entity_poly.type
_entity_poly.pdbx_seq_one_letter_code
_entity_poly.pdbx_strand_id
1 'polypeptide(L)'
;MYLYFVKAEKSTPCGLPARSVLTSYYKSKHFKCRTHDPWNDFTSPDQTILCHDINQSMHCQLLAGLIHRRQVLRLGAVFASALLRAISFLERNWKNLCNDIRNGQLSSFITDPSCCSSMSTLLSSPDPCLADEITKICSQKCWKGILCKLWPKAKYIEAVVTGSMAQYVPALEHYCEGKLPLVCTMYASSECYFGVNLKPLCDPNDVAFTLLPNMGYYEFIPLGHNGTLLMNFDENEQVPNDKLVDLVNVKLGCFYELVITTFAGK
;
A
#
# COMPACT_ATOMS: atom_id res chain seq x y z
N MET A 1 8.61 3.23 -6.90
CA MET A 1 7.92 1.95 -7.08
C MET A 1 6.92 1.78 -5.95
N TYR A 2 5.63 1.80 -6.26
CA TYR A 2 4.58 1.54 -5.29
C TYR A 2 3.66 0.47 -5.87
N LEU A 3 3.37 -0.56 -5.09
CA LEU A 3 2.63 -1.74 -5.55
C LEU A 3 1.15 -1.61 -5.24
N TYR A 4 0.33 -1.74 -6.28
CA TYR A 4 -1.11 -1.61 -6.22
C TYR A 4 -1.79 -2.87 -6.74
N PHE A 5 -2.84 -3.32 -6.08
CA PHE A 5 -3.55 -4.54 -6.47
C PHE A 5 -5.05 -4.34 -6.41
N VAL A 6 -5.73 -4.68 -7.50
CA VAL A 6 -7.19 -4.86 -7.50
C VAL A 6 -7.57 -6.19 -6.86
N LYS A 7 -8.80 -6.27 -6.35
CA LYS A 7 -9.41 -7.49 -5.81
C LYS A 7 -10.64 -7.86 -6.62
N ALA A 8 -11.11 -9.09 -6.41
CA ALA A 8 -12.35 -9.56 -7.01
C ALA A 8 -13.53 -8.65 -6.61
N GLU A 9 -14.46 -8.47 -7.54
CA GLU A 9 -15.70 -7.72 -7.35
C GLU A 9 -16.89 -8.66 -7.59
N LYS A 10 -18.02 -8.36 -6.96
CA LYS A 10 -19.28 -9.09 -7.12
C LYS A 10 -20.41 -8.10 -7.40
N SER A 11 -21.46 -8.56 -8.07
CA SER A 11 -22.70 -7.79 -8.19
C SER A 11 -23.65 -8.16 -7.06
N THR A 12 -24.30 -7.18 -6.46
CA THR A 12 -25.41 -7.41 -5.52
C THR A 12 -26.70 -7.76 -6.27
N PRO A 13 -27.73 -8.30 -5.61
CA PRO A 13 -29.01 -8.59 -6.25
C PRO A 13 -29.69 -7.38 -6.93
N CYS A 14 -29.41 -6.16 -6.47
CA CYS A 14 -29.89 -4.92 -7.09
C CYS A 14 -28.99 -4.38 -8.21
N GLY A 15 -27.97 -5.13 -8.62
CA GLY A 15 -27.08 -4.77 -9.73
C GLY A 15 -25.94 -3.81 -9.36
N LEU A 16 -25.75 -3.50 -8.07
CA LEU A 16 -24.66 -2.62 -7.62
C LEU A 16 -23.36 -3.42 -7.45
N PRO A 17 -22.20 -2.86 -7.84
CA PRO A 17 -20.91 -3.53 -7.64
C PRO A 17 -20.47 -3.45 -6.17
N ALA A 18 -20.17 -4.61 -5.57
CA ALA A 18 -19.52 -4.76 -4.28
C ALA A 18 -18.05 -5.13 -4.46
N ARG A 19 -17.14 -4.28 -3.98
CA ARG A 19 -15.68 -4.42 -4.10
C ARG A 19 -14.96 -3.61 -3.04
N SER A 20 -13.67 -3.89 -2.81
CA SER A 20 -12.88 -3.10 -1.86
C SER A 20 -12.73 -1.65 -2.32
N VAL A 21 -12.65 -0.72 -1.36
CA VAL A 21 -12.51 0.73 -1.63
C VAL A 21 -11.34 1.04 -2.56
N LEU A 22 -10.19 0.40 -2.36
CA LEU A 22 -9.01 0.55 -3.20
C LEU A 22 -9.23 0.04 -4.64
N THR A 23 -9.92 -1.10 -4.80
CA THR A 23 -10.30 -1.59 -6.14
C THR A 23 -11.21 -0.59 -6.84
N SER A 24 -12.16 0.00 -6.10
CA SER A 24 -13.03 1.05 -6.63
C SER A 24 -12.23 2.27 -7.08
N TYR A 25 -11.25 2.71 -6.26
CA TYR A 25 -10.38 3.84 -6.58
C TYR A 25 -9.51 3.57 -7.81
N TYR A 26 -8.78 2.45 -7.86
CA TYR A 26 -7.91 2.12 -9.01
C TYR A 26 -8.70 1.98 -10.31
N LYS A 27 -9.94 1.47 -10.25
CA LYS A 27 -10.82 1.37 -11.43
C LYS A 27 -11.49 2.70 -11.81
N SER A 28 -11.45 3.72 -10.96
CA SER A 28 -12.10 5.01 -11.20
C SER A 28 -11.38 5.86 -12.25
N LYS A 29 -12.08 6.86 -12.79
CA LYS A 29 -11.49 7.88 -13.67
C LYS A 29 -10.45 8.73 -12.93
N HIS A 30 -10.59 8.93 -11.62
CA HIS A 30 -9.62 9.68 -10.82
C HIS A 30 -8.24 9.04 -10.82
N PHE A 31 -8.17 7.71 -10.87
CA PHE A 31 -6.90 7.00 -10.98
C PHE A 31 -6.44 6.87 -12.43
N LYS A 32 -7.29 6.33 -13.32
CA LYS A 32 -6.91 6.02 -14.72
C LYS A 32 -6.65 7.25 -15.60
N CYS A 33 -7.31 8.37 -15.28
CA CYS A 33 -7.21 9.62 -16.01
C CYS A 33 -6.57 10.71 -15.14
N ARG A 34 -5.75 10.32 -14.15
CA ARG A 34 -5.00 11.26 -13.33
C ARG A 34 -4.12 12.12 -14.22
N THR A 35 -4.10 13.42 -13.94
CA THR A 35 -3.15 14.34 -14.57
C THR A 35 -1.73 13.95 -14.17
N HIS A 36 -0.77 14.20 -15.05
CA HIS A 36 0.63 13.96 -14.71
C HIS A 36 1.01 14.75 -13.45
N ASP A 37 1.56 14.04 -12.47
CA ASP A 37 2.03 14.58 -11.21
C ASP A 37 3.44 14.03 -10.95
N PRO A 38 4.48 14.88 -10.94
CA PRO A 38 5.86 14.44 -10.70
C PRO A 38 6.06 13.68 -9.38
N TRP A 39 5.21 13.90 -8.38
CA TRP A 39 5.29 13.23 -7.08
C TRP A 39 4.63 11.84 -7.07
N ASN A 40 3.71 11.60 -8.01
CA ASN A 40 2.94 10.37 -8.14
C ASN A 40 3.21 9.63 -9.46
N ASP A 41 4.41 9.82 -10.01
CA ASP A 41 4.85 9.03 -11.15
C ASP A 41 5.23 7.61 -10.70
N PHE A 42 4.57 6.61 -11.28
CA PHE A 42 4.69 5.21 -10.88
C PHE A 42 5.48 4.42 -11.91
N THR A 43 6.29 3.46 -11.43
CA THR A 43 6.98 2.51 -12.30
C THR A 43 6.01 1.54 -12.98
N SER A 44 4.91 1.20 -12.30
CA SER A 44 3.94 0.20 -12.73
C SER A 44 2.93 0.80 -13.73
N PRO A 45 2.78 0.24 -14.94
CA PRO A 45 1.70 0.63 -15.85
C PRO A 45 0.33 0.32 -15.24
N ASP A 46 -0.67 1.17 -15.52
CA ASP A 46 -2.04 1.00 -15.01
C ASP A 46 -2.63 -0.37 -15.37
N GLN A 47 -2.32 -0.91 -16.55
CA GLN A 47 -2.75 -2.23 -17.00
C GLN A 47 -2.29 -3.35 -16.06
N THR A 48 -1.06 -3.24 -15.54
CA THR A 48 -0.50 -4.22 -14.61
C THR A 48 -1.13 -4.13 -13.22
N ILE A 49 -1.52 -2.92 -12.79
CA ILE A 49 -2.23 -2.66 -11.53
C ILE A 49 -3.66 -3.22 -11.59
N LEU A 50 -4.30 -3.07 -12.75
CA LEU A 50 -5.68 -3.48 -13.00
C LEU A 50 -5.83 -4.96 -13.39
N CYS A 51 -4.72 -5.68 -13.52
CA CYS A 51 -4.72 -7.11 -13.79
C CYS A 51 -5.40 -7.88 -12.64
N HIS A 52 -6.34 -8.74 -13.01
CA HIS A 52 -7.10 -9.53 -12.04
C HIS A 52 -6.29 -10.68 -11.44
N ASP A 53 -5.33 -11.23 -12.19
CA ASP A 53 -4.39 -12.23 -11.70
C ASP A 53 -3.31 -11.54 -10.87
N ILE A 54 -3.35 -11.77 -9.55
CA ILE A 54 -2.44 -11.15 -8.60
C ILE A 54 -0.98 -11.54 -8.87
N ASN A 55 -0.71 -12.76 -9.34
CA ASN A 55 0.65 -13.22 -9.60
C ASN A 55 1.22 -12.55 -10.85
N GLN A 56 0.41 -12.42 -11.91
CA GLN A 56 0.82 -11.69 -13.11
C GLN A 56 1.02 -10.21 -12.80
N SER A 57 0.08 -9.60 -12.08
CA SER A 57 0.19 -8.22 -11.59
C SER A 57 1.48 -8.02 -10.78
N MET A 58 1.77 -8.91 -9.82
CA MET A 58 2.97 -8.84 -9.00
C MET A 58 4.25 -8.95 -9.84
N HIS A 59 4.30 -9.91 -10.77
CA HIS A 59 5.45 -10.11 -11.66
C HIS A 59 5.72 -8.87 -12.51
N CYS A 60 4.70 -8.35 -13.19
CA CYS A 60 4.83 -7.19 -14.06
C CYS A 60 5.23 -5.92 -13.29
N GLN A 61 4.64 -5.68 -12.11
CA GLN A 61 4.97 -4.50 -11.31
C GLN A 61 6.39 -4.54 -10.74
N LEU A 62 6.84 -5.72 -10.26
CA LEU A 62 8.22 -5.90 -9.81
C LEU A 62 9.21 -5.77 -10.98
N LEU A 63 8.88 -6.35 -12.14
CA LEU A 63 9.68 -6.24 -13.35
C LEU A 63 9.86 -4.77 -13.77
N ALA A 64 8.77 -4.00 -13.85
CA ALA A 64 8.84 -2.57 -14.13
C ALA A 64 9.66 -1.81 -13.07
N GLY A 65 9.50 -2.17 -11.80
CA GLY A 65 10.30 -1.62 -10.70
C GLY A 65 11.80 -1.91 -10.81
N LEU A 66 12.19 -3.07 -11.35
CA LEU A 66 13.57 -3.46 -11.59
C LEU A 66 14.17 -2.75 -12.83
N ILE A 67 13.41 -2.65 -13.92
CA ILE A 67 13.78 -1.89 -15.12
C ILE A 67 14.12 -0.43 -14.74
N HIS A 68 13.25 0.19 -13.94
CA HIS A 68 13.42 1.57 -13.49
C HIS A 68 14.20 1.71 -12.18
N ARG A 69 14.96 0.70 -11.74
CA ARG A 69 15.52 0.65 -10.37
C ARG A 69 16.33 1.88 -9.93
N ARG A 70 17.03 2.53 -10.88
CA ARG A 70 17.86 3.72 -10.64
C ARG A 70 17.08 5.03 -10.55
N GLN A 71 15.78 5.00 -10.82
CA GLN A 71 14.85 6.13 -10.77
C GLN A 71 13.92 6.05 -9.55
N VAL A 72 13.87 4.90 -8.86
CA VAL A 72 12.99 4.68 -7.72
C VAL A 72 13.46 5.46 -6.49
N LEU A 73 12.67 6.45 -6.07
CA LEU A 73 12.89 7.25 -4.86
C LEU A 73 12.07 6.77 -3.65
N ARG A 74 10.96 6.08 -3.88
CA ARG A 74 10.13 5.49 -2.81
C ARG A 74 9.75 4.05 -3.15
N LEU A 75 9.73 3.21 -2.13
CA LEU A 75 9.24 1.83 -2.19
C LEU A 75 7.95 1.76 -1.38
N GLY A 76 6.96 0.99 -1.80
CA GLY A 76 5.75 0.93 -0.98
C GLY A 76 4.66 0.00 -1.47
N ALA A 77 3.71 -0.20 -0.58
CA ALA A 77 2.42 -0.83 -0.80
C ALA A 77 1.48 -0.35 0.30
N VAL A 78 0.16 -0.48 0.13
CA VAL A 78 -0.79 0.02 1.15
C VAL A 78 -0.51 -0.53 2.54
N PHE A 79 -0.24 -1.83 2.67
CA PHE A 79 0.09 -2.47 3.94
C PHE A 79 1.50 -3.06 3.90
N ALA A 80 2.19 -3.04 5.05
CA ALA A 80 3.50 -3.68 5.21
C ALA A 80 3.50 -5.15 4.75
N SER A 81 2.43 -5.88 5.06
CA SER A 81 2.23 -7.26 4.63
C SER A 81 2.21 -7.45 3.10
N ALA A 82 1.69 -6.47 2.35
CA ALA A 82 1.68 -6.53 0.88
C ALA A 82 3.09 -6.33 0.31
N LEU A 83 3.87 -5.40 0.87
CA LEU A 83 5.26 -5.18 0.48
C LEU A 83 6.13 -6.39 0.81
N LEU A 84 5.98 -6.98 2.00
CA LEU A 84 6.70 -8.20 2.38
C LEU A 84 6.36 -9.38 1.47
N ARG A 85 5.09 -9.54 1.06
CA ARG A 85 4.71 -10.54 0.06
C ARG A 85 5.40 -10.30 -1.29
N ALA A 86 5.55 -9.05 -1.70
CA ALA A 86 6.28 -8.71 -2.92
C ALA A 86 7.78 -9.02 -2.83
N ILE A 87 8.40 -8.76 -1.67
CA ILE A 87 9.79 -9.14 -1.40
C ILE A 87 9.96 -10.65 -1.46
N SER A 88 9.06 -11.41 -0.84
CA SER A 88 9.09 -12.88 -0.88
C SER A 88 8.81 -13.44 -2.28
N PHE A 89 7.96 -12.77 -3.07
CA PHE A 89 7.77 -13.11 -4.48
C PHE A 89 9.04 -12.88 -5.30
N LEU A 90 9.71 -11.75 -5.10
CA LEU A 90 10.98 -11.43 -5.75
C LEU A 90 12.06 -12.45 -5.40
N GLU A 91 12.17 -12.84 -4.13
CA GLU A 91 13.12 -13.87 -3.67
C GLU A 91 12.96 -15.20 -4.40
N ARG A 92 11.72 -15.60 -4.69
CA ARG A 92 11.43 -16.86 -5.39
C ARG A 92 11.57 -16.75 -6.91
N ASN A 93 11.36 -15.57 -7.48
CA ASN A 93 11.19 -15.39 -8.93
C ASN A 93 12.24 -14.49 -9.60
N TRP A 94 13.25 -13.98 -8.88
CA TRP A 94 14.24 -13.06 -9.44
C TRP A 94 14.96 -13.63 -10.68
N LYS A 95 15.16 -14.95 -10.77
CA LYS A 95 15.78 -15.60 -11.94
C LYS A 95 14.93 -15.39 -13.21
N ASN A 96 13.62 -15.55 -13.08
CA ASN A 96 12.70 -15.34 -14.20
C ASN A 96 12.65 -13.86 -14.58
N LEU A 97 12.58 -12.96 -13.59
CA LEU A 97 12.61 -11.52 -13.82
C LEU A 97 13.91 -11.07 -14.51
N CYS A 98 15.06 -11.61 -14.11
CA CYS A 98 16.33 -11.34 -14.78
C CYS A 98 16.37 -11.88 -16.22
N ASN A 99 15.79 -13.06 -16.48
CA ASN A 99 15.70 -13.61 -17.83
C ASN A 99 14.83 -12.73 -18.73
N ASP A 100 13.71 -12.23 -18.21
CA ASP A 100 12.83 -11.34 -18.96
C ASP A 100 13.56 -10.05 -19.37
N ILE A 101 14.31 -9.45 -18.43
CA ILE A 101 15.16 -8.27 -18.68
C ILE A 101 16.28 -8.59 -19.68
N ARG A 102 16.99 -9.72 -19.49
CA ARG A 102 18.12 -10.10 -20.34
C ARG A 102 17.72 -10.29 -21.80
N ASN A 103 16.57 -10.92 -22.03
CA ASN A 103 16.11 -11.26 -23.37
C ASN A 103 15.20 -10.19 -23.99
N GLY A 104 14.76 -9.20 -23.21
CA GLY A 104 13.76 -8.22 -23.66
C GLY A 104 12.42 -8.89 -24.00
N GLN A 105 12.10 -10.00 -23.33
CA GLN A 105 10.93 -10.82 -23.62
C GLN A 105 10.21 -11.17 -22.33
N LEU A 106 8.90 -10.93 -22.29
CA LEU A 106 8.10 -11.25 -21.13
C LEU A 106 7.92 -12.76 -21.00
N SER A 107 8.00 -13.28 -19.78
CA SER A 107 7.74 -14.70 -19.50
C SER A 107 6.37 -15.15 -20.03
N SER A 108 6.31 -16.37 -20.59
CA SER A 108 5.07 -17.03 -21.00
C SER A 108 4.09 -17.30 -19.85
N PHE A 109 4.55 -17.12 -18.61
CA PHE A 109 3.70 -17.09 -17.42
C PHE A 109 2.68 -15.95 -17.45
N ILE A 110 2.99 -14.84 -18.14
CA ILE A 110 2.06 -13.71 -18.28
C ILE A 110 1.16 -13.97 -19.48
N THR A 111 -0.12 -14.18 -19.21
CA THR A 111 -1.14 -14.52 -20.21
C THR A 111 -2.14 -13.38 -20.41
N ASP A 112 -2.24 -12.42 -19.47
CA ASP A 112 -3.12 -11.27 -19.59
C ASP A 112 -2.67 -10.35 -20.74
N PRO A 113 -3.50 -10.14 -21.78
CA PRO A 113 -3.10 -9.38 -22.97
C PRO A 113 -2.73 -7.93 -22.68
N SER A 114 -3.38 -7.31 -21.69
CA SER A 114 -3.12 -5.91 -21.32
C SER A 114 -1.76 -5.77 -20.62
N CYS A 115 -1.41 -6.71 -19.76
CA CYS A 115 -0.08 -6.82 -19.15
C CYS A 115 0.97 -7.07 -20.23
N CYS A 116 0.74 -8.03 -21.13
CA CYS A 116 1.68 -8.33 -22.22
C CYS A 116 1.96 -7.09 -23.09
N SER A 117 0.92 -6.38 -23.54
CA SER A 117 1.08 -5.20 -24.40
C SER A 117 1.83 -4.07 -23.69
N SER A 118 1.45 -3.76 -22.45
CA SER A 118 2.10 -2.68 -21.67
C SER A 118 3.56 -3.01 -21.32
N MET A 119 3.84 -4.25 -20.92
CA MET A 119 5.19 -4.67 -20.55
C MET A 119 6.11 -4.86 -21.76
N SER A 120 5.62 -5.29 -22.92
CA SER A 120 6.42 -5.38 -24.16
C SER A 120 6.98 -4.02 -24.59
N THR A 121 6.25 -2.93 -24.31
CA THR A 121 6.73 -1.58 -24.57
C THR A 121 7.91 -1.23 -23.65
N LEU A 122 7.81 -1.60 -22.36
CA LEU A 122 8.88 -1.40 -21.37
C LEU A 122 10.11 -2.30 -21.60
N LEU A 123 9.90 -3.52 -22.08
CA LEU A 123 10.95 -4.50 -22.39
C LEU A 123 11.49 -4.41 -23.83
N SER A 124 11.20 -3.32 -24.54
CA SER A 124 11.48 -3.18 -25.99
C SER A 124 12.94 -3.41 -26.39
N SER A 125 13.90 -3.27 -25.46
CA SER A 125 15.31 -3.59 -25.68
C SER A 125 15.84 -4.59 -24.63
N PRO A 126 16.50 -5.68 -25.05
CA PRO A 126 17.22 -6.57 -24.14
C PRO A 126 18.29 -5.82 -23.33
N ASP A 127 18.38 -6.05 -22.01
CA ASP A 127 19.40 -5.44 -21.14
C ASP A 127 20.13 -6.51 -20.29
N PRO A 128 21.14 -7.19 -20.88
CA PRO A 128 21.93 -8.20 -20.17
C PRO A 128 22.69 -7.62 -18.97
N CYS A 129 23.18 -6.39 -19.08
CA CYS A 129 23.97 -5.73 -18.04
C CYS A 129 23.14 -5.51 -16.78
N LEU A 130 21.91 -5.00 -16.92
CA LEU A 130 20.99 -4.84 -15.81
C LEU A 130 20.62 -6.19 -15.19
N ALA A 131 20.36 -7.21 -16.02
CA ALA A 131 20.06 -8.56 -15.53
C ALA A 131 21.24 -9.16 -14.73
N ASP A 132 22.48 -8.94 -15.15
CA ASP A 132 23.69 -9.37 -14.44
C ASP A 132 23.87 -8.62 -13.10
N GLU A 133 23.64 -7.31 -13.07
CA GLU A 133 23.65 -6.52 -11.83
C GLU A 133 22.63 -7.05 -10.81
N ILE A 134 21.38 -7.26 -11.24
CA ILE A 134 20.30 -7.75 -10.37
C ILE A 134 20.61 -9.18 -9.90
N THR A 135 21.11 -10.04 -10.79
CA THR A 135 21.51 -11.41 -10.47
C THR A 135 22.60 -11.43 -9.39
N LYS A 136 23.62 -10.59 -9.51
CA LYS A 136 24.68 -10.46 -8.49
C LYS A 136 24.15 -10.00 -7.12
N ILE A 137 23.10 -9.18 -7.11
CA ILE A 137 22.47 -8.69 -5.88
C ILE A 137 21.59 -9.79 -5.25
N CYS A 138 20.71 -10.43 -6.03
CA CYS A 138 19.72 -11.40 -5.54
C CYS A 138 20.31 -12.78 -5.24
N SER A 139 21.45 -13.15 -5.83
CA SER A 139 22.12 -14.43 -5.57
C SER A 139 22.80 -14.52 -4.19
N GLN A 140 22.78 -13.44 -3.41
CA GLN A 140 23.34 -13.42 -2.06
C GLN A 140 22.53 -14.32 -1.12
N LYS A 141 23.21 -15.09 -0.26
CA LYS A 141 22.57 -15.97 0.73
C LYS A 141 21.74 -15.22 1.77
N CYS A 142 22.06 -13.95 2.03
CA CYS A 142 21.39 -13.12 3.02
C CYS A 142 20.76 -11.90 2.33
N TRP A 143 19.45 -11.73 2.52
CA TRP A 143 18.66 -10.63 1.95
C TRP A 143 18.58 -9.40 2.84
N LYS A 144 19.42 -9.32 3.88
CA LYS A 144 19.57 -8.11 4.70
C LYS A 144 20.00 -6.92 3.82
N GLY A 145 19.27 -5.82 3.91
CA GLY A 145 19.52 -4.60 3.12
C GLY A 145 19.28 -4.75 1.61
N ILE A 146 18.61 -5.82 1.14
CA ILE A 146 18.38 -6.08 -0.28
C ILE A 146 17.65 -4.93 -0.99
N LEU A 147 16.71 -4.27 -0.30
CA LEU A 147 15.95 -3.16 -0.87
C LEU A 147 16.86 -1.99 -1.25
N CYS A 148 17.83 -1.67 -0.41
CA CYS A 148 18.80 -0.61 -0.68
C CYS A 148 19.79 -0.99 -1.78
N LYS A 149 20.10 -2.28 -1.95
CA LYS A 149 20.97 -2.76 -3.03
C LYS A 149 20.24 -2.72 -4.38
N LEU A 150 18.99 -3.20 -4.41
CA LEU A 150 18.17 -3.20 -5.61
C LEU A 150 17.73 -1.79 -6.00
N TRP A 151 17.29 -0.96 -5.05
CA TRP A 151 16.83 0.40 -5.32
C TRP A 151 17.69 1.42 -4.58
N PRO A 152 18.91 1.72 -5.08
CA PRO A 152 19.92 2.49 -4.35
C PRO A 152 19.56 3.96 -4.12
N LYS A 153 18.57 4.50 -4.84
CA LYS A 153 18.08 5.88 -4.64
C LYS A 153 16.83 5.95 -3.75
N ALA A 154 16.32 4.82 -3.27
CA ALA A 154 15.17 4.81 -2.37
C ALA A 154 15.47 5.64 -1.13
N LYS A 155 14.50 6.47 -0.73
CA LYS A 155 14.59 7.40 0.40
C LYS A 155 13.78 6.94 1.60
N TYR A 156 12.69 6.22 1.37
CA TYR A 156 11.81 5.69 2.41
C TYR A 156 10.96 4.54 1.88
N ILE A 157 10.34 3.82 2.82
CA ILE A 157 9.32 2.82 2.56
C ILE A 157 7.97 3.41 2.97
N GLU A 158 7.02 3.47 2.05
CA GLU A 158 5.66 3.92 2.29
C GLU A 158 4.72 2.72 2.47
N ALA A 159 4.26 2.51 3.69
CA ALA A 159 3.31 1.45 4.02
C ALA A 159 2.65 1.70 5.38
N VAL A 160 1.44 1.19 5.57
CA VAL A 160 0.85 1.12 6.90
C VAL A 160 1.64 0.14 7.75
N VAL A 161 2.24 0.66 8.83
CA VAL A 161 3.04 -0.04 9.84
C VAL A 161 2.49 0.14 11.26
N THR A 162 1.34 0.79 11.41
CA THR A 162 0.63 0.96 12.68
C THR A 162 -0.38 -0.16 12.92
N GLY A 163 -0.94 -0.22 14.14
CA GLY A 163 -1.93 -1.23 14.52
C GLY A 163 -1.40 -2.65 14.35
N SER A 164 -2.20 -3.54 13.76
CA SER A 164 -1.80 -4.94 13.52
C SER A 164 -0.62 -5.08 12.54
N MET A 165 -0.26 -4.05 11.77
CA MET A 165 0.89 -4.09 10.88
C MET A 165 2.23 -3.84 11.58
N ALA A 166 2.22 -3.37 12.84
CA ALA A 166 3.45 -3.10 13.61
C ALA A 166 4.34 -4.34 13.77
N GLN A 167 3.74 -5.55 13.79
CA GLN A 167 4.47 -6.83 13.83
C GLN A 167 5.45 -7.02 12.66
N TYR A 168 5.25 -6.31 11.55
CA TYR A 168 6.06 -6.41 10.33
C TYR A 168 7.23 -5.42 10.28
N VAL A 169 7.31 -4.47 11.22
CA VAL A 169 8.40 -3.47 11.29
C VAL A 169 9.78 -4.15 11.32
N PRO A 170 10.05 -5.14 12.19
CA PRO A 170 11.37 -5.78 12.23
C PRO A 170 11.79 -6.44 10.91
N ALA A 171 10.82 -7.00 10.17
CA ALA A 171 11.09 -7.62 8.87
C ALA A 171 11.44 -6.57 7.82
N LEU A 172 10.73 -5.44 7.78
CA LEU A 172 11.06 -4.33 6.86
C LEU A 172 12.42 -3.74 7.18
N GLU A 173 12.73 -3.54 8.46
CA GLU A 173 14.05 -3.08 8.92
C GLU A 173 15.17 -4.02 8.52
N HIS A 174 14.94 -5.35 8.58
CA HIS A 174 15.89 -6.34 8.08
C HIS A 174 16.19 -6.13 6.58
N TYR A 175 15.16 -6.01 5.74
CA TYR A 175 15.31 -5.87 4.29
C TYR A 175 15.87 -4.50 3.86
N CYS A 176 15.76 -3.46 4.67
CA CYS A 176 16.38 -2.15 4.42
C CYS A 176 17.65 -1.88 5.25
N GLU A 177 18.06 -2.80 6.12
CA GLU A 177 19.16 -2.61 7.08
C GLU A 177 18.98 -1.36 7.97
N GLY A 178 17.73 -1.02 8.29
CA GLY A 178 17.40 0.19 9.06
C GLY A 178 17.73 1.52 8.36
N LYS A 179 18.09 1.50 7.07
CA LYS A 179 18.54 2.70 6.34
C LYS A 179 17.38 3.51 5.75
N LEU A 180 16.21 2.91 5.61
CA LEU A 180 15.03 3.55 5.04
C LEU A 180 14.00 3.80 6.14
N PRO A 181 13.58 5.06 6.38
CA PRO A 181 12.45 5.38 7.23
C PRO A 181 11.18 4.66 6.75
N LEU A 182 10.35 4.22 7.70
CA LEU A 182 9.03 3.65 7.43
C LEU A 182 7.98 4.75 7.60
N VAL A 183 7.28 5.07 6.51
CA VAL A 183 6.38 6.21 6.40
C VAL A 183 4.94 5.72 6.29
N CYS A 184 4.13 6.06 7.29
CA CYS A 184 2.70 5.79 7.31
C CYS A 184 1.92 7.07 7.07
N THR A 185 1.32 7.23 5.88
CA THR A 185 0.81 8.51 5.38
C THR A 185 -0.64 8.79 5.77
N MET A 186 -1.50 7.79 5.78
CA MET A 186 -2.96 7.97 5.81
C MET A 186 -3.65 6.96 6.71
N TYR A 187 -4.73 7.40 7.33
CA TYR A 187 -5.70 6.56 8.03
C TYR A 187 -7.06 6.68 7.34
N ALA A 188 -7.60 5.55 6.87
CA ALA A 188 -8.83 5.47 6.10
C ALA A 188 -9.49 4.10 6.24
N SER A 189 -10.79 4.02 5.96
CA SER A 189 -11.58 2.80 5.89
C SER A 189 -12.41 2.73 4.61
N SER A 190 -13.27 1.71 4.47
CA SER A 190 -14.20 1.62 3.33
C SER A 190 -15.38 2.57 3.49
N GLU A 191 -15.72 2.91 4.73
CA GLU A 191 -16.82 3.78 5.14
C GLU A 191 -16.43 5.26 5.01
N CYS A 192 -15.20 5.64 5.37
CA CYS A 192 -14.72 7.02 5.29
C CYS A 192 -13.18 7.10 5.23
N TYR A 193 -12.66 8.10 4.52
CA TYR A 193 -11.26 8.48 4.62
C TYR A 193 -11.10 9.46 5.78
N PHE A 194 -10.26 9.15 6.76
CA PHE A 194 -10.26 9.86 8.04
C PHE A 194 -9.25 11.00 8.09
N GLY A 195 -7.98 10.69 7.85
CA GLY A 195 -6.91 11.61 8.21
C GLY A 195 -5.55 11.24 7.66
N VAL A 196 -4.58 12.11 7.93
CA VAL A 196 -3.20 11.98 7.45
C VAL A 196 -2.21 12.14 8.59
N ASN A 197 -1.03 11.55 8.43
CA ASN A 197 0.09 11.77 9.32
C ASN A 197 0.82 13.07 8.91
N LEU A 198 0.76 14.09 9.77
CA LEU A 198 1.45 15.37 9.54
C LEU A 198 2.96 15.32 9.84
N LYS A 199 3.45 14.26 10.47
CA LYS A 199 4.87 14.00 10.75
C LYS A 199 5.29 12.66 10.14
N PRO A 200 5.31 12.53 8.80
CA PRO A 200 5.50 11.24 8.12
C PRO A 200 6.85 10.56 8.40
N LEU A 201 7.85 11.28 8.90
CA LEU A 201 9.19 10.77 9.23
C LEU A 201 9.38 10.44 10.72
N CYS A 202 8.31 10.43 11.54
CA CYS A 202 8.41 10.02 12.93
C CYS A 202 8.76 8.53 13.07
N ASP A 203 9.16 8.12 14.27
CA ASP A 203 9.30 6.69 14.58
C ASP A 203 7.95 5.98 14.37
N PRO A 204 7.93 4.72 13.88
CA PRO A 204 6.70 3.96 13.72
C PRO A 204 5.84 3.86 14.98
N ASN A 205 6.44 3.92 16.18
CA ASN A 205 5.73 3.89 17.46
C ASN A 205 5.06 5.23 17.81
N ASP A 206 5.50 6.33 17.20
CA ASP A 206 5.02 7.69 17.49
C ASP A 206 4.03 8.21 16.42
N VAL A 207 3.59 7.35 15.49
CA VAL A 207 2.68 7.74 14.41
C VAL A 207 1.34 8.18 14.99
N ALA A 208 0.95 9.42 14.66
CA ALA A 208 -0.36 9.97 14.95
C ALA A 208 -1.02 10.47 13.66
N PHE A 209 -2.34 10.25 13.52
CA PHE A 209 -3.11 10.73 12.39
C PHE A 209 -3.98 11.90 12.80
N THR A 210 -3.90 12.99 12.05
CA THR A 210 -4.79 14.14 12.20
C THR A 210 -6.01 13.93 11.32
N LEU A 211 -7.18 13.85 11.96
CA LEU A 211 -8.44 13.76 11.24
C LEU A 211 -8.71 15.05 10.45
N LEU A 212 -9.19 14.89 9.23
CA LEU A 212 -9.50 16.00 8.33
C LEU A 212 -10.99 16.35 8.47
N PRO A 213 -11.35 17.50 9.07
CA PRO A 213 -12.74 17.80 9.49
C PRO A 213 -13.73 17.96 8.33
N ASN A 214 -13.25 18.01 7.09
CA ASN A 214 -14.07 18.12 5.88
C ASN A 214 -14.48 16.76 5.29
N MET A 215 -14.01 15.65 5.84
CA MET A 215 -14.24 14.31 5.30
C MET A 215 -15.53 13.64 5.84
N GLY A 216 -16.02 14.09 7.00
CA GLY A 216 -17.23 13.63 7.65
C GLY A 216 -17.40 14.35 8.99
N TYR A 217 -18.51 14.10 9.68
CA TYR A 217 -18.67 14.52 11.08
C TYR A 217 -18.11 13.43 12.00
N TYR A 218 -17.29 13.83 12.96
CA TYR A 218 -16.55 12.93 13.85
C TYR A 218 -16.98 13.11 15.29
N GLU A 219 -17.41 12.01 15.89
CA GLU A 219 -17.78 11.89 17.29
C GLU A 219 -16.97 10.77 17.94
N PHE A 220 -16.89 10.80 19.27
CA PHE A 220 -16.01 9.92 20.03
C PHE A 220 -16.72 9.38 21.26
N ILE A 221 -16.75 8.05 21.40
CA ILE A 221 -17.26 7.38 22.61
C ILE A 221 -16.07 7.18 23.57
N PRO A 222 -16.09 7.74 24.78
CA PRO A 222 -14.99 7.59 25.73
C PRO A 222 -14.77 6.13 26.18
N LEU A 223 -13.52 5.69 26.13
CA LEU A 223 -13.07 4.37 26.60
C LEU A 223 -12.27 4.50 27.90
N GLY A 224 -12.10 3.38 28.61
CA GLY A 224 -11.41 3.31 29.89
C GLY A 224 -9.90 3.39 29.71
N HIS A 225 -9.18 3.45 30.84
CA HIS A 225 -7.72 3.58 30.84
C HIS A 225 -7.00 2.42 30.10
N ASN A 226 -7.67 1.27 29.95
CA ASN A 226 -7.14 0.11 29.24
C ASN A 226 -7.60 0.03 27.77
N GLY A 227 -8.27 1.06 27.24
CA GLY A 227 -8.90 1.03 25.91
C GLY A 227 -10.12 0.11 25.83
N THR A 228 -10.61 -0.41 26.97
CA THR A 228 -11.87 -1.14 27.07
C THR A 228 -13.00 -0.17 27.33
N LEU A 229 -14.19 -0.40 26.79
CA LEU A 229 -15.39 0.40 27.07
C LEU A 229 -15.55 0.63 28.59
N LEU A 230 -15.71 1.89 29.00
CA LEU A 230 -15.93 2.27 30.42
C LEU A 230 -17.25 1.73 30.96
N MET A 231 -18.16 1.35 30.07
CA MET A 231 -19.49 0.88 30.39
C MET A 231 -19.76 -0.42 29.65
N ASN A 232 -20.32 -1.40 30.35
CA ASN A 232 -20.92 -2.58 29.74
C ASN A 232 -22.21 -2.13 29.04
N PHE A 233 -22.10 -1.53 27.85
CA PHE A 233 -23.24 -1.50 26.96
C PHE A 233 -23.46 -2.93 26.49
N ASP A 234 -24.69 -3.42 26.61
CA ASP A 234 -25.09 -4.59 25.85
C ASP A 234 -24.90 -4.24 24.35
N GLU A 235 -24.44 -5.16 23.50
CA GLU A 235 -24.15 -4.86 22.08
C GLU A 235 -25.39 -4.31 21.31
N ASN A 236 -26.58 -4.42 21.94
CA ASN A 236 -27.87 -3.97 21.44
C ASN A 236 -28.36 -2.62 22.02
N GLU A 237 -27.66 -2.00 22.97
CA GLU A 237 -28.05 -0.71 23.55
C GLU A 237 -27.44 0.48 22.79
N GLN A 238 -28.30 1.46 22.44
CA GLN A 238 -27.85 2.71 21.82
C GLN A 238 -27.06 3.55 22.83
N VAL A 239 -25.87 4.00 22.44
CA VAL A 239 -25.10 4.97 23.23
C VAL A 239 -25.83 6.31 23.22
N PRO A 240 -26.22 6.86 24.40
CA PRO A 240 -26.86 8.17 24.47
C PRO A 240 -25.98 9.28 23.89
N ASN A 241 -26.57 10.19 23.10
CA ASN A 241 -25.83 11.28 22.44
C ASN A 241 -25.07 12.20 23.42
N ASP A 242 -25.55 12.35 24.65
CA ASP A 242 -24.89 13.13 25.70
C ASP A 242 -23.55 12.53 26.17
N LYS A 243 -23.25 11.29 25.76
CA LYS A 243 -21.96 10.63 26.03
C LYS A 243 -20.95 10.77 24.90
N LEU A 244 -21.36 11.30 23.74
CA LEU A 244 -20.47 11.53 22.61
C LEU A 244 -19.66 12.82 22.82
N VAL A 245 -18.41 12.78 22.40
CA VAL A 245 -17.50 13.93 22.45
C VAL A 245 -17.19 14.34 21.02
N ASP A 246 -17.33 15.64 20.72
CA ASP A 246 -16.97 16.17 19.40
C ASP A 246 -15.45 16.16 19.16
N LEU A 247 -15.04 16.19 17.90
CA LEU A 247 -13.62 16.23 17.49
C LEU A 247 -12.75 17.25 18.23
N VAL A 248 -13.27 18.45 18.50
CA VAL A 248 -12.50 19.52 19.16
C VAL A 248 -12.47 19.39 20.69
N ASN A 249 -13.28 18.50 21.25
CA ASN A 249 -13.50 18.35 22.69
C ASN A 249 -12.83 17.10 23.29
N VAL A 250 -12.12 16.30 22.47
CA VAL A 250 -11.34 15.15 22.93
C VAL A 250 -10.19 15.57 23.86
N LYS A 251 -9.87 14.73 24.83
CA LYS A 251 -8.84 15.01 25.84
C LYS A 251 -7.56 14.24 25.54
N LEU A 252 -6.42 14.92 25.70
CA LEU A 252 -5.11 14.32 25.56
C LEU A 252 -4.93 13.15 26.55
N GLY A 253 -4.43 12.02 26.05
CA GLY A 253 -4.18 10.83 26.86
C GLY A 253 -5.42 9.96 27.13
N CYS A 254 -6.59 10.33 26.63
CA CYS A 254 -7.80 9.51 26.71
C CYS A 254 -7.97 8.64 25.46
N PHE A 255 -8.61 7.47 25.63
CA PHE A 255 -8.94 6.56 24.54
C PHE A 255 -10.40 6.73 24.15
N TYR A 256 -10.69 6.57 22.87
CA TYR A 256 -12.03 6.74 22.31
C TYR A 256 -12.29 5.73 21.19
N GLU A 257 -13.55 5.34 21.04
CA GLU A 257 -14.05 4.69 19.83
C GLU A 257 -14.56 5.76 18.87
N LEU A 258 -14.17 5.64 17.59
CA LEU A 258 -14.49 6.62 16.54
C LEU A 258 -15.90 6.37 15.99
N VAL A 259 -16.75 7.39 16.06
CA VAL A 259 -18.08 7.42 15.43
C VAL A 259 -18.03 8.40 14.26
N ILE A 260 -18.61 7.99 13.13
CA ILE A 260 -18.61 8.78 11.89
C ILE A 260 -20.02 8.96 11.34
N THR A 261 -20.35 10.19 10.97
CA THR A 261 -21.48 10.48 10.09
C THR A 261 -20.93 10.94 8.73
N THR A 262 -21.34 10.26 7.66
CA THR A 262 -20.76 10.45 6.31
C THR A 262 -21.81 11.00 5.33
N PHE A 263 -21.33 11.62 4.24
CA PHE A 263 -22.20 12.13 3.17
C PHE A 263 -23.02 11.05 2.46
N ALA A 264 -22.63 9.78 2.57
CA ALA A 264 -23.36 8.66 1.97
C ALA A 264 -24.56 8.20 2.82
N GLY A 265 -24.65 8.61 4.09
CA GLY A 265 -25.67 8.18 5.05
C GLY A 265 -26.84 9.16 5.18
N LYS A 266 -27.70 9.20 4.15
CA LYS A 266 -29.04 9.81 4.26
C LYS A 266 -29.90 9.11 5.30
#